data_AF-A0A1S6HP08-F1
#
_entry.id   AF-A0A1S6HP08-F1
#
_cell.length_a   1.000
_cell.length_b   1.000
_cell.length_c   1.000
_cell.angle_alpha   90.00
_cell.angle_beta   90.00
_cell.angle_gamma   90.00
#
_symmetry.space_group_name_H-M   'P 1'
#
loop_
_entity.id
_entity.type
_entity.pdbx_description
1 polymer ?
#
loop_
_entity_poly.entity_id
_entity_poly.type
_entity_poly.pdbx_seq_one_letter_code
_entity_poly.pdbx_strand_id
1 'polypeptide(L)'
;MKNLNPFSLLLILGLFLQASPFKIFAAVELSSITYAEQAHSPEVDRQNAIFESLLEPLLLGETSKIAEFSIISPYLTSHLYQKRQYLSLWNDKDYAASVIETIGDADDEGLFKEDYHYQELVSLYQAQELDDWQDPYQRAQFDILLTDAIITYGIHLINGKVNPDTLGKTWNYDEAVIKLGTVIEELNTHIQAQDIAERLAQFNPQLTPYDELKSALKHYRQLADNQTFSNISYLSVVKTGESSPMLPSIAQRLILLNYLSPEADISHFSPEFVAAIKRYQTAHSLNADGIIGKGTINSLNVPFSRRADQDQYGASQMALSRSHR
;
A
#
# COMPACT_ATOMS: atom_id res chain seq x y z
N MET A 1 6.86 27.41 -16.07
CA MET A 1 8.30 27.23 -15.76
C MET A 1 8.60 27.75 -14.36
N LYS A 2 8.58 26.88 -13.36
CA LYS A 2 9.47 26.97 -12.19
C LYS A 2 9.88 25.54 -11.90
N ASN A 3 11.16 25.29 -12.12
CA ASN A 3 11.80 23.99 -12.02
C ASN A 3 11.61 23.44 -10.60
N LEU A 4 11.14 22.20 -10.51
CA LEU A 4 11.28 21.41 -9.29
C LEU A 4 12.78 21.23 -9.04
N ASN A 5 13.23 21.59 -7.84
CA ASN A 5 14.62 21.57 -7.44
C ASN A 5 15.04 20.11 -7.20
N PRO A 6 16.17 19.61 -7.73
CA PRO A 6 16.64 18.22 -7.59
C PRO A 6 17.04 17.79 -6.16
N PHE A 7 16.60 18.54 -5.14
CA PHE A 7 16.92 18.29 -3.72
C PHE A 7 15.82 17.53 -2.97
N SER A 8 14.59 17.45 -3.48
CA SER A 8 13.49 16.76 -2.77
C SER A 8 13.55 15.24 -2.86
N LEU A 9 14.34 14.68 -3.80
CA LEU A 9 14.50 13.23 -3.94
C LEU A 9 15.64 12.63 -3.11
N LEU A 10 16.46 13.49 -2.48
CA LEU A 10 17.66 13.09 -1.77
C LEU A 10 17.50 13.05 -0.23
N LEU A 11 16.30 13.36 0.28
CA LEU A 11 16.08 13.53 1.73
C LEU A 11 15.26 12.42 2.40
N ILE A 12 14.80 11.41 1.66
CA ILE A 12 13.91 10.37 2.20
C ILE A 12 14.55 8.97 2.21
N LEU A 13 15.64 8.76 1.47
CA LEU A 13 16.47 7.53 1.51
C LEU A 13 17.91 7.79 1.99
N GLY A 14 18.13 8.88 2.73
CA GLY A 14 19.43 9.18 3.33
C GLY A 14 19.39 10.47 4.14
N LEU A 15 19.81 10.39 5.41
CA LEU A 15 20.02 11.47 6.38
C LEU A 15 18.81 11.93 7.22
N PHE A 16 18.59 11.24 8.34
CA PHE A 16 18.54 11.96 9.63
C PHE A 16 19.92 11.85 10.28
N LEU A 17 20.70 12.92 10.23
CA LEU A 17 21.97 13.04 10.96
C LEU A 17 21.84 14.21 11.94
N GLN A 18 21.58 13.89 13.21
CA GLN A 18 21.95 14.60 14.44
C GLN A 18 21.42 13.75 15.62
N ALA A 19 22.16 13.30 16.63
CA ALA A 19 23.58 13.46 16.97
C ALA A 19 23.97 12.38 18.02
N SER A 20 25.16 11.81 17.89
CA SER A 20 26.07 11.45 19.00
C SER A 20 27.46 11.15 18.42
N PRO A 21 28.53 11.84 18.84
CA PRO A 21 29.84 11.68 18.23
C PRO A 21 30.62 10.59 18.97
N PHE A 22 30.35 9.31 18.75
CA PHE A 22 31.29 8.27 19.20
C PHE A 22 31.28 7.04 18.27
N LYS A 23 32.40 6.89 17.55
CA LYS A 23 32.98 5.65 17.00
C LYS A 23 32.06 4.74 16.16
N ILE A 24 31.98 4.96 14.84
CA ILE A 24 31.92 3.88 13.84
C ILE A 24 32.68 4.32 12.57
N PHE A 25 33.99 4.14 12.54
CA PHE A 25 34.78 4.05 11.30
C PHE A 25 35.54 2.73 11.40
N ALA A 26 34.85 1.63 11.07
CA ALA A 26 35.45 0.28 10.95
C ALA A 26 34.50 -0.76 10.31
N ALA A 27 33.19 -0.51 10.21
CA ALA A 27 32.22 -1.54 9.80
C ALA A 27 31.89 -1.58 8.29
N VAL A 28 32.25 -0.55 7.52
CA VAL A 28 31.82 -0.43 6.10
C VAL A 28 32.71 -1.24 5.15
N GLU A 29 33.95 -1.57 5.52
CA GLU A 29 34.82 -2.44 4.69
C GLU A 29 34.59 -3.94 4.95
N LEU A 30 33.96 -4.32 6.06
CA LEU A 30 33.75 -5.73 6.38
C LEU A 30 32.55 -6.35 5.64
N SER A 31 31.54 -5.57 5.27
CA SER A 31 30.38 -6.10 4.52
C SER A 31 30.74 -6.45 3.07
N SER A 32 31.54 -5.64 2.39
CA SER A 32 32.00 -5.92 1.02
C SER A 32 32.99 -7.09 0.94
N ILE A 33 33.79 -7.32 1.99
CA ILE A 33 34.73 -8.45 2.06
C ILE A 33 34.00 -9.77 2.39
N THR A 34 32.91 -9.74 3.17
CA THR A 34 32.16 -10.97 3.51
C THR A 34 31.32 -11.50 2.34
N TYR A 35 30.80 -10.63 1.47
CA TYR A 35 30.05 -11.03 0.27
C TYR A 35 30.93 -11.68 -0.81
N ALA A 36 32.20 -11.27 -0.95
CA ALA A 36 33.07 -11.75 -2.01
C ALA A 36 33.52 -13.22 -1.82
N GLU A 37 33.60 -13.71 -0.58
CA GLU A 37 34.15 -15.05 -0.28
C GLU A 37 33.09 -16.16 -0.35
N GLN A 38 31.79 -15.83 -0.32
CA GLN A 38 30.67 -16.77 -0.53
C GLN A 38 30.20 -16.87 -1.99
N ALA A 39 30.67 -15.98 -2.87
CA ALA A 39 30.10 -15.77 -4.21
C ALA A 39 30.54 -16.77 -5.30
N HIS A 40 31.39 -17.76 -5.03
CA HIS A 40 31.99 -18.63 -6.06
C HIS A 40 31.82 -20.14 -5.77
N SER A 41 30.72 -20.52 -5.10
CA SER A 41 30.36 -21.95 -5.04
C SER A 41 29.60 -22.36 -6.32
N PRO A 42 29.78 -23.59 -6.84
CA PRO A 42 29.06 -24.06 -8.03
C PRO A 42 27.53 -24.02 -7.93
N GLU A 43 27.00 -23.94 -6.70
CA GLU A 43 25.57 -23.78 -6.45
C GLU A 43 25.13 -22.33 -6.65
N VAL A 44 25.88 -21.39 -6.07
CA VAL A 44 25.64 -19.95 -6.25
C VAL A 44 25.78 -19.54 -7.71
N ASP A 45 26.78 -20.07 -8.42
CA ASP A 45 26.97 -19.79 -9.85
C ASP A 45 25.77 -20.29 -10.69
N ARG A 46 25.23 -21.47 -10.37
CA ARG A 46 24.04 -22.01 -11.03
C ARG A 46 22.80 -21.16 -10.74
N GLN A 47 22.63 -20.72 -9.49
CA GLN A 47 21.52 -19.86 -9.13
C GLN A 47 21.62 -18.49 -9.83
N ASN A 48 22.79 -17.87 -9.84
CA ASN A 48 23.02 -16.59 -10.51
C ASN A 48 22.73 -16.67 -12.01
N ALA A 49 23.10 -17.77 -12.68
CA ALA A 49 22.80 -17.98 -14.09
C ALA A 49 21.28 -18.02 -14.37
N ILE A 50 20.47 -18.54 -13.43
CA ILE A 50 19.01 -18.52 -13.55
C ILE A 50 18.49 -17.08 -13.48
N PHE A 51 18.92 -16.31 -12.48
CA PHE A 51 18.55 -14.89 -12.37
C PHE A 51 18.95 -14.10 -13.62
N GLU A 52 20.18 -14.28 -14.10
CA GLU A 52 20.67 -13.65 -15.33
C GLU A 52 19.76 -13.99 -16.52
N SER A 53 19.42 -15.27 -16.72
CA SER A 53 18.54 -15.70 -17.81
C SER A 53 17.12 -15.12 -17.74
N LEU A 54 16.60 -14.88 -16.53
CA LEU A 54 15.28 -14.28 -16.32
C LEU A 54 15.28 -12.77 -16.55
N LEU A 55 16.39 -12.09 -16.24
CA LEU A 55 16.48 -10.63 -16.20
C LEU A 55 17.10 -10.01 -17.45
N GLU A 56 17.92 -10.76 -18.21
CA GLU A 56 18.53 -10.26 -19.45
C GLU A 56 17.49 -9.73 -20.46
N PRO A 57 16.37 -10.43 -20.74
CA PRO A 57 15.33 -9.89 -21.62
C PRO A 57 14.70 -8.57 -21.12
N LEU A 58 14.67 -8.35 -19.79
CA LEU A 58 14.19 -7.10 -19.20
C LEU A 58 15.22 -5.98 -19.35
N LEU A 59 16.51 -6.29 -19.13
CA LEU A 59 17.62 -5.35 -19.33
C LEU A 59 17.69 -4.84 -20.77
N LEU A 60 17.46 -5.73 -21.74
CA LEU A 60 17.45 -5.42 -23.17
C LEU A 60 16.15 -4.72 -23.61
N GLY A 61 15.13 -4.64 -22.74
CA GLY A 61 13.82 -4.07 -23.05
C GLY A 61 13.00 -4.90 -24.03
N GLU A 62 13.33 -6.19 -24.20
CA GLU A 62 12.62 -7.12 -25.08
C GLU A 62 11.26 -7.54 -24.50
N THR A 63 11.15 -7.56 -23.17
CA THR A 63 9.94 -7.90 -22.44
C THR A 63 9.84 -7.11 -21.14
N SER A 64 8.63 -6.98 -20.61
CA SER A 64 8.36 -6.51 -19.26
C SER A 64 7.82 -7.63 -18.37
N LYS A 65 8.10 -8.89 -18.72
CA LYS A 65 7.54 -10.07 -18.06
C LYS A 65 8.62 -11.08 -17.68
N ILE A 66 8.41 -11.74 -16.54
CA ILE A 66 9.14 -12.92 -16.11
C ILE A 66 8.16 -14.07 -16.06
N ALA A 67 8.35 -15.05 -16.95
CA ALA A 67 7.35 -16.07 -17.26
C ALA A 67 5.97 -15.43 -17.57
N GLU A 68 4.94 -15.70 -16.78
CA GLU A 68 3.61 -15.12 -16.90
C GLU A 68 3.44 -13.77 -16.20
N PHE A 69 4.33 -13.41 -15.28
CA PHE A 69 4.20 -12.24 -14.40
C PHE A 69 4.66 -10.96 -15.10
N SER A 70 3.84 -9.92 -15.08
CA SER A 70 4.24 -8.59 -15.57
C SER A 70 5.01 -7.87 -14.47
N ILE A 71 6.24 -7.44 -14.76
CA ILE A 71 7.07 -6.68 -13.82
C ILE A 71 6.69 -5.20 -13.92
N ILE A 72 6.46 -4.55 -12.78
CA ILE A 72 5.93 -3.18 -12.70
C ILE A 72 7.05 -2.17 -12.92
N SER A 73 8.22 -2.43 -12.32
CA SER A 73 9.40 -1.58 -12.40
C SER A 73 10.56 -2.32 -13.10
N PRO A 74 10.40 -2.79 -14.35
CA PRO A 74 11.33 -3.72 -15.00
C PRO A 74 12.74 -3.14 -15.12
N TYR A 75 12.87 -1.85 -15.41
CA TYR A 75 14.16 -1.16 -15.43
C TYR A 75 14.87 -1.21 -14.07
N LEU A 76 14.21 -0.75 -12.99
CA LEU A 76 14.80 -0.71 -11.65
C LEU A 76 15.14 -2.10 -11.14
N THR A 77 14.21 -3.05 -11.28
CA THR A 77 14.37 -4.43 -10.82
C THR A 77 15.54 -5.09 -11.54
N SER A 78 15.58 -5.05 -12.87
CA SER A 78 16.67 -5.67 -13.65
C SER A 78 18.04 -5.05 -13.39
N HIS A 79 18.15 -3.72 -13.36
CA HIS A 79 19.42 -3.05 -13.10
C HIS A 79 19.90 -3.25 -11.66
N LEU A 80 18.98 -3.38 -10.70
CA LEU A 80 19.32 -3.73 -9.32
C LEU A 80 20.03 -5.08 -9.27
N TYR A 81 19.45 -6.12 -9.86
CA TYR A 81 20.08 -7.45 -9.85
C TYR A 81 21.37 -7.49 -10.67
N GLN A 82 21.44 -6.77 -11.80
CA GLN A 82 22.69 -6.62 -12.55
C GLN A 82 23.82 -6.04 -11.67
N LYS A 83 23.52 -5.00 -10.89
CA LYS A 83 24.49 -4.39 -9.95
C LYS A 83 24.84 -5.31 -8.78
N ARG A 84 23.90 -6.16 -8.35
CA ARG A 84 24.12 -7.22 -7.36
C ARG A 84 24.83 -8.45 -7.90
N GLN A 85 25.21 -8.45 -9.19
CA GLN A 85 25.79 -9.63 -9.86
C GLN A 85 24.86 -10.86 -9.76
N TYR A 86 23.55 -10.60 -9.82
CA TYR A 86 22.48 -11.60 -9.78
C TYR A 86 22.36 -12.42 -8.49
N LEU A 87 23.01 -11.98 -7.41
CA LEU A 87 22.83 -12.57 -6.08
C LEU A 87 21.42 -12.30 -5.56
N SER A 88 20.78 -13.36 -5.03
CA SER A 88 19.46 -13.29 -4.40
C SER A 88 19.42 -12.29 -3.24
N LEU A 89 18.22 -11.81 -2.93
CA LEU A 89 17.95 -10.92 -1.81
C LEU A 89 17.24 -11.65 -0.66
N TRP A 90 16.34 -12.56 -0.98
CA TRP A 90 15.35 -13.14 -0.06
C TRP A 90 15.74 -14.58 0.31
N ASN A 91 16.85 -14.72 1.04
CA ASN A 91 17.35 -16.02 1.49
C ASN A 91 16.70 -16.50 2.80
N ASP A 92 16.17 -15.58 3.60
CA ASP A 92 15.39 -15.89 4.81
C ASP A 92 13.91 -16.01 4.43
N LYS A 93 13.39 -17.24 4.47
CA LYS A 93 12.02 -17.60 4.06
C LYS A 93 10.97 -17.01 5.00
N ASP A 94 11.25 -17.00 6.30
CA ASP A 94 10.30 -16.50 7.31
C ASP A 94 10.21 -14.97 7.20
N TYR A 95 11.36 -14.32 7.01
CA TYR A 95 11.37 -12.88 6.80
C TYR A 95 10.69 -12.49 5.48
N ALA A 96 10.94 -13.21 4.38
CA ALA A 96 10.25 -12.97 3.12
C ALA A 96 8.71 -13.07 3.26
N ALA A 97 8.20 -14.02 4.06
CA ALA A 97 6.77 -14.12 4.36
C ALA A 97 6.24 -12.87 5.07
N SER A 98 6.96 -12.36 6.08
CA SER A 98 6.57 -11.13 6.79
C SER A 98 6.52 -9.90 5.88
N VAL A 99 7.36 -9.87 4.84
CA VAL A 99 7.32 -8.80 3.83
C VAL A 99 6.13 -8.95 2.88
N ILE A 100 5.69 -10.17 2.56
CA ILE A 100 4.42 -10.39 1.84
C ILE A 100 3.24 -9.90 2.67
N GLU A 101 3.22 -10.17 3.98
CA GLU A 101 2.19 -9.65 4.89
C GLU A 101 2.15 -8.12 4.88
N THR A 102 3.32 -7.47 4.92
CA THR A 102 3.45 -6.01 4.80
C THR A 102 2.85 -5.47 3.50
N ILE A 103 3.04 -6.18 2.37
CA ILE A 103 2.40 -5.82 1.11
C ILE A 103 0.87 -5.99 1.20
N GLY A 104 0.40 -7.02 1.92
CA GLY A 104 -1.02 -7.23 2.19
C GLY A 104 -1.68 -6.07 2.93
N ASP A 105 -0.94 -5.43 3.83
CA ASP A 105 -1.39 -4.26 4.59
C ASP A 105 -1.50 -2.99 3.75
N ALA A 106 -0.99 -2.97 2.50
CA ALA A 106 -1.11 -1.83 1.60
C ALA A 106 -2.57 -1.39 1.39
N ASP A 107 -3.49 -2.37 1.41
CA ASP A 107 -4.92 -2.13 1.39
C ASP A 107 -5.36 -1.19 2.52
N ASP A 108 -4.85 -1.36 3.74
CA ASP A 108 -5.18 -0.56 4.92
C ASP A 108 -4.47 0.81 4.91
N GLU A 109 -3.43 0.96 4.10
CA GLU A 109 -2.70 2.22 3.86
C GLU A 109 -3.33 3.08 2.74
N GLY A 110 -4.46 2.64 2.17
CA GLY A 110 -5.10 3.35 1.06
C GLY A 110 -4.45 3.08 -0.29
N LEU A 111 -3.63 2.04 -0.41
CA LEU A 111 -3.07 1.53 -1.67
C LEU A 111 -3.75 0.19 -1.99
N PHE A 112 -3.50 -0.41 -3.15
CA PHE A 112 -4.09 -1.72 -3.49
C PHE A 112 -2.97 -2.75 -3.50
N LYS A 113 -3.07 -3.79 -2.68
CA LYS A 113 -2.01 -4.81 -2.59
C LYS A 113 -1.78 -5.54 -3.92
N GLU A 114 -2.80 -5.65 -4.76
CA GLU A 114 -2.71 -6.22 -6.11
C GLU A 114 -1.86 -5.37 -7.06
N ASP A 115 -1.58 -4.10 -6.75
CA ASP A 115 -0.57 -3.31 -7.47
C ASP A 115 0.86 -3.78 -7.18
N TYR A 116 1.07 -4.76 -6.29
CA TYR A 116 2.37 -5.20 -5.79
C TYR A 116 2.49 -6.74 -5.78
N HIS A 117 1.85 -7.41 -6.74
CA HIS A 117 1.94 -8.87 -6.95
C HIS A 117 1.49 -9.72 -5.76
N TYR A 118 0.66 -9.19 -4.86
CA TYR A 118 0.34 -9.87 -3.59
C TYR A 118 -0.17 -11.31 -3.80
N GLN A 119 -1.14 -11.51 -4.70
CA GLN A 119 -1.72 -12.83 -4.93
C GLN A 119 -0.71 -13.81 -5.55
N GLU A 120 0.10 -13.33 -6.48
CA GLU A 120 1.16 -14.09 -7.13
C GLU A 120 2.26 -14.49 -6.14
N LEU A 121 2.68 -13.56 -5.28
CA LEU A 121 3.68 -13.78 -4.23
C LEU A 121 3.22 -14.81 -3.21
N VAL A 122 1.97 -14.71 -2.72
CA VAL A 122 1.40 -15.72 -1.81
C VAL A 122 1.39 -17.10 -2.47
N SER A 123 0.99 -17.16 -3.75
CA SER A 123 0.90 -18.42 -4.49
C SER A 123 2.27 -19.05 -4.71
N LEU A 124 3.27 -18.26 -5.11
CA LEU A 124 4.66 -18.70 -5.30
C LEU A 124 5.30 -19.15 -3.97
N TYR A 125 5.10 -18.37 -2.90
CA TYR A 125 5.63 -18.71 -1.57
C TYR A 125 5.10 -20.07 -1.10
N GLN A 126 3.78 -20.29 -1.18
CA GLN A 126 3.16 -21.55 -0.76
C GLN A 126 3.63 -22.73 -1.61
N ALA A 127 3.76 -22.55 -2.94
CA ALA A 127 4.28 -23.60 -3.81
C ALA A 127 5.73 -23.95 -3.46
N GLN A 128 6.56 -22.96 -3.15
CA GLN A 128 7.95 -23.16 -2.74
C GLN A 128 8.07 -23.80 -1.36
N GLU A 129 7.22 -23.43 -0.40
CA GLU A 129 7.19 -24.04 0.93
C GLU A 129 6.89 -25.55 0.84
N LEU A 130 5.97 -25.96 -0.05
CA LEU A 130 5.65 -27.36 -0.30
C LEU A 130 6.83 -28.17 -0.86
N ASP A 131 7.72 -27.53 -1.62
CA ASP A 131 8.92 -28.14 -2.19
C ASP A 131 10.18 -27.87 -1.35
N ASP A 132 10.03 -27.37 -0.11
CA ASP A 132 11.11 -26.93 0.77
C ASP A 132 12.13 -25.96 0.10
N TRP A 133 11.65 -25.18 -0.86
CA TRP A 133 12.45 -24.25 -1.66
C TRP A 133 13.61 -24.94 -2.39
N GLN A 134 13.34 -26.10 -2.98
CA GLN A 134 14.32 -26.85 -3.77
C GLN A 134 14.31 -26.47 -5.26
N ASP A 135 13.22 -25.94 -5.82
CA ASP A 135 13.18 -25.45 -7.20
C ASP A 135 13.87 -24.07 -7.35
N PRO A 136 15.08 -24.00 -7.92
CA PRO A 136 15.83 -22.75 -8.02
C PRO A 136 15.21 -21.75 -9.02
N TYR A 137 14.42 -22.22 -9.99
CA TYR A 137 13.75 -21.35 -10.97
C TYR A 137 12.62 -20.57 -10.32
N GLN A 138 11.73 -21.27 -9.62
CA GLN A 138 10.63 -20.63 -8.89
C GLN A 138 11.13 -19.72 -7.76
N ARG A 139 12.23 -20.08 -7.08
CA ARG A 139 12.89 -19.17 -6.11
C ARG A 139 13.35 -17.87 -6.74
N ALA A 140 13.96 -17.94 -7.93
CA ALA A 140 14.39 -16.73 -8.63
C ALA A 140 13.18 -15.88 -9.06
N GLN A 141 12.11 -16.49 -9.55
CA GLN A 141 10.86 -15.79 -9.86
C GLN A 141 10.29 -15.07 -8.63
N PHE A 142 10.19 -15.78 -7.50
CA PHE A 142 9.72 -15.23 -6.23
C PHE A 142 10.59 -14.06 -5.76
N ASP A 143 11.92 -14.25 -5.73
CA ASP A 143 12.88 -13.25 -5.26
C ASP A 143 12.78 -11.95 -6.09
N ILE A 144 12.71 -12.09 -7.42
CA ILE A 144 12.57 -10.95 -8.33
C ILE A 144 11.22 -10.26 -8.14
N LEU A 145 10.13 -11.01 -8.02
CA LEU A 145 8.78 -10.46 -7.90
C LEU A 145 8.60 -9.71 -6.56
N LEU A 146 9.16 -10.23 -5.47
CA LEU A 146 9.11 -9.59 -4.16
C LEU A 146 9.93 -8.30 -4.15
N THR A 147 11.07 -8.30 -4.82
CA THR A 147 11.90 -7.11 -5.00
C THR A 147 11.18 -6.04 -5.84
N ASP A 148 10.56 -6.42 -6.95
CA ASP A 148 9.76 -5.50 -7.79
C ASP A 148 8.59 -4.89 -7.01
N ALA A 149 7.91 -5.72 -6.21
CA ALA A 149 6.80 -5.29 -5.35
C ALA A 149 7.26 -4.24 -4.32
N ILE A 150 8.34 -4.49 -3.58
CA ILE A 150 8.80 -3.57 -2.53
C ILE A 150 9.36 -2.27 -3.08
N ILE A 151 10.10 -2.31 -4.20
CA ILE A 151 10.57 -1.10 -4.88
C ILE A 151 9.37 -0.25 -5.31
N THR A 152 8.39 -0.88 -5.97
CA THR A 152 7.20 -0.19 -6.46
C THR A 152 6.36 0.35 -5.30
N TYR A 153 6.21 -0.42 -4.23
CA TYR A 153 5.47 -0.01 -3.03
C TYR A 153 6.13 1.20 -2.37
N GLY A 154 7.44 1.16 -2.16
CA GLY A 154 8.19 2.32 -1.65
C GLY A 154 8.04 3.56 -2.53
N ILE A 155 8.12 3.41 -3.86
CA ILE A 155 7.91 4.51 -4.82
C ILE A 155 6.50 5.10 -4.68
N HIS A 156 5.46 4.25 -4.57
CA HIS A 156 4.08 4.68 -4.38
C HIS A 156 3.86 5.35 -3.02
N LEU A 157 4.53 4.91 -1.95
CA LEU A 157 4.45 5.57 -0.65
C LEU A 157 5.13 6.95 -0.66
N ILE A 158 6.29 7.06 -1.31
CA ILE A 158 7.07 8.31 -1.37
C ILE A 158 6.39 9.33 -2.30
N ASN A 159 5.93 8.89 -3.48
CA ASN A 159 5.46 9.79 -4.54
C ASN A 159 3.92 9.82 -4.66
N GLY A 160 3.21 8.92 -3.99
CA GLY A 160 1.82 8.56 -4.26
C GLY A 160 1.68 7.72 -5.54
N LYS A 161 0.53 7.05 -5.69
CA LYS A 161 0.19 6.26 -6.89
C LYS A 161 -0.27 7.16 -8.05
N VAL A 162 0.63 7.51 -8.97
CA VAL A 162 0.29 8.42 -10.08
C VAL A 162 -0.59 7.68 -11.10
N ASN A 163 -1.63 8.34 -11.63
CA ASN A 163 -2.51 7.73 -12.63
C ASN A 163 -1.73 7.45 -13.94
N PRO A 164 -1.63 6.19 -14.40
CA PRO A 164 -0.93 5.83 -15.63
C PRO A 164 -1.44 6.57 -16.88
N ASP A 165 -2.74 6.86 -16.95
CA ASP A 165 -3.37 7.55 -18.09
C ASP A 165 -2.93 9.01 -18.21
N THR A 166 -2.47 9.61 -17.10
CA THR A 166 -1.93 10.98 -17.08
C THR A 166 -0.43 11.05 -17.32
N LEU A 167 0.26 9.89 -17.29
CA LEU A 167 1.69 9.73 -17.48
C LEU A 167 2.04 9.27 -18.90
N GLY A 168 1.36 9.84 -19.89
CA GLY A 168 1.77 9.68 -21.28
C GLY A 168 3.22 10.10 -21.48
N LYS A 169 4.12 9.13 -21.62
CA LYS A 169 5.50 9.26 -22.14
C LYS A 169 6.51 10.09 -21.33
N THR A 170 6.16 10.60 -20.14
CA THR A 170 7.07 11.44 -19.32
C THR A 170 7.50 10.81 -18.00
N TRP A 171 6.98 9.65 -17.61
CA TRP A 171 7.60 8.82 -16.56
C TRP A 171 8.84 8.10 -17.13
N ASN A 172 9.74 8.89 -17.69
CA ASN A 172 11.13 8.45 -17.79
C ASN A 172 11.61 8.45 -16.34
N TYR A 173 11.93 7.26 -15.83
CA TYR A 173 12.95 7.14 -14.80
C TYR A 173 14.22 7.75 -15.39
N ASP A 174 14.33 9.08 -15.43
CA ASP A 174 15.60 9.71 -15.72
C ASP A 174 16.55 9.18 -14.65
N GLU A 175 17.55 8.42 -15.09
CA GLU A 175 18.60 7.81 -14.27
C GLU A 175 19.26 8.84 -13.32
N ALA A 176 19.10 10.14 -13.60
CA ALA A 176 19.50 11.26 -12.77
C ALA A 176 18.68 11.46 -11.47
N VAL A 177 17.47 10.89 -11.38
CA VAL A 177 16.51 11.12 -10.30
C VAL A 177 16.63 10.02 -9.23
N ILE A 178 16.63 8.74 -9.60
CA ILE A 178 16.80 7.62 -8.66
C ILE A 178 18.25 7.14 -8.68
N LYS A 179 18.99 7.37 -7.59
CA LYS A 179 20.33 6.80 -7.41
C LYS A 179 20.23 5.31 -7.08
N LEU A 180 20.25 4.47 -8.11
CA LEU A 180 20.10 3.01 -7.98
C LEU A 180 21.07 2.39 -6.96
N GLY A 181 22.32 2.88 -6.89
CA GLY A 181 23.28 2.43 -5.87
C GLY A 181 22.77 2.64 -4.44
N THR A 182 22.15 3.78 -4.15
CA THR A 182 21.54 4.07 -2.84
C THR A 182 20.34 3.18 -2.57
N VAL A 183 19.48 2.93 -3.56
CA VAL A 183 18.34 2.00 -3.42
C VAL A 183 18.83 0.59 -3.06
N ILE A 184 19.89 0.12 -3.71
CA ILE A 184 20.50 -1.19 -3.43
C ILE A 184 21.07 -1.24 -2.00
N GLU A 185 21.82 -0.21 -1.60
CA GLU A 185 22.41 -0.12 -0.26
C GLU A 185 21.34 -0.11 0.84
N GLU A 186 20.29 0.68 0.66
CA GLU A 186 19.16 0.77 1.61
C GLU A 186 18.40 -0.56 1.67
N LEU A 187 18.03 -1.15 0.53
CA LEU A 187 17.35 -2.46 0.50
C LEU A 187 18.18 -3.55 1.17
N ASN A 188 19.48 -3.62 0.88
CA ASN A 188 20.37 -4.57 1.55
C ASN A 188 20.41 -4.38 3.06
N THR A 189 20.58 -3.13 3.49
CA THR A 189 20.66 -2.79 4.91
C THR A 189 19.39 -3.21 5.64
N HIS A 190 18.23 -2.87 5.07
CA HIS A 190 16.94 -3.13 5.71
C HIS A 190 16.46 -4.58 5.59
N ILE A 191 16.87 -5.30 4.54
CA ILE A 191 16.65 -6.75 4.46
C ILE A 191 17.50 -7.48 5.51
N GLN A 192 18.76 -7.07 5.70
CA GLN A 192 19.65 -7.65 6.72
C GLN A 192 19.21 -7.32 8.15
N ALA A 193 18.69 -6.11 8.37
CA ALA A 193 18.15 -5.68 9.66
C ALA A 193 16.75 -6.24 9.95
N GLN A 194 16.10 -6.84 8.94
CA GLN A 194 14.74 -7.34 9.00
C GLN A 194 13.68 -6.27 9.36
N ASP A 195 13.85 -5.05 8.86
CA ASP A 195 13.02 -3.88 9.23
C ASP A 195 12.37 -3.16 8.03
N ILE A 196 12.13 -3.88 6.92
CA ILE A 196 11.49 -3.32 5.71
C ILE A 196 10.09 -2.78 6.03
N ALA A 197 9.31 -3.47 6.87
CA ALA A 197 7.97 -3.05 7.25
C ALA A 197 7.98 -1.68 7.97
N GLU A 198 8.86 -1.54 8.95
CA GLU A 198 9.07 -0.31 9.71
C GLU A 198 9.56 0.81 8.79
N ARG A 199 10.45 0.49 7.85
CA ARG A 199 10.98 1.46 6.90
C ARG A 199 9.90 1.97 5.95
N LEU A 200 9.04 1.09 5.42
CA LEU A 200 7.92 1.48 4.57
C LEU A 200 6.91 2.33 5.33
N ALA A 201 6.59 1.97 6.57
CA ALA A 201 5.64 2.72 7.41
C ALA A 201 6.09 4.17 7.68
N GLN A 202 7.41 4.46 7.68
CA GLN A 202 7.93 5.83 7.83
C GLN A 202 7.57 6.75 6.67
N PHE A 203 7.22 6.20 5.50
CA PHE A 203 6.84 7.00 4.33
C PHE A 203 5.36 7.41 4.35
N ASN A 204 4.54 6.81 5.22
CA ASN A 204 3.13 7.15 5.35
C ASN A 204 2.90 8.62 5.73
N PRO A 205 1.88 9.30 5.15
CA PRO A 205 1.53 10.67 5.51
C PRO A 205 1.23 10.83 7.01
N GLN A 206 2.02 11.67 7.69
CA GLN A 206 1.80 12.03 9.10
C GLN A 206 0.78 13.18 9.22
N LEU A 207 -0.45 12.93 8.76
CA LEU A 207 -1.52 13.93 8.69
C LEU A 207 -2.80 13.38 9.31
N THR A 208 -3.42 14.13 10.22
CA THR A 208 -4.69 13.70 10.87
C THR A 208 -5.78 13.29 9.86
N PRO A 209 -6.02 14.02 8.75
CA PRO A 209 -7.02 13.59 7.77
C PRO A 209 -6.71 12.25 7.09
N TYR A 210 -5.44 11.85 7.01
CA TYR A 210 -5.04 10.55 6.45
C TYR A 210 -5.35 9.42 7.44
N ASP A 211 -5.03 9.62 8.72
CA ASP A 211 -5.37 8.66 9.78
C ASP A 211 -6.88 8.46 9.93
N GLU A 212 -7.67 9.54 9.75
CA GLU A 212 -9.13 9.48 9.72
C GLU A 212 -9.64 8.63 8.55
N LEU A 213 -9.07 8.79 7.35
CA LEU A 213 -9.42 7.98 6.18
C LEU A 213 -9.07 6.50 6.38
N LYS A 214 -7.89 6.19 6.92
CA LYS A 214 -7.50 4.81 7.23
C LYS A 214 -8.43 4.17 8.26
N SER A 215 -8.78 4.92 9.30
CA SER A 215 -9.70 4.45 10.34
C SER A 215 -11.09 4.17 9.77
N ALA A 216 -11.60 5.07 8.92
CA ALA A 216 -12.87 4.89 8.23
C ALA A 216 -12.84 3.69 7.26
N LEU A 217 -11.79 3.56 6.46
CA LEU A 217 -11.55 2.44 5.55
C LEU A 217 -11.62 1.10 6.28
N LYS A 218 -10.84 0.97 7.36
CA LYS A 218 -10.82 -0.23 8.20
C LYS A 218 -12.21 -0.56 8.74
N HIS A 219 -12.92 0.44 9.25
CA HIS A 219 -14.28 0.27 9.76
C HIS A 219 -15.25 -0.20 8.67
N TYR A 220 -15.21 0.40 7.48
CA TYR A 220 -16.08 0.00 6.37
C TYR A 220 -15.79 -1.40 5.84
N ARG A 221 -14.53 -1.82 5.78
CA ARG A 221 -14.18 -3.21 5.43
C ARG A 221 -14.73 -4.20 6.43
N GLN A 222 -14.52 -3.94 7.73
CA GLN A 222 -15.09 -4.79 8.78
C GLN A 222 -16.61 -4.90 8.69
N LEU A 223 -17.31 -3.80 8.36
CA LEU A 223 -18.75 -3.84 8.13
C LEU A 223 -19.10 -4.62 6.85
N ALA A 224 -18.34 -4.48 5.76
CA ALA A 224 -18.59 -5.20 4.51
C ALA A 224 -18.45 -6.72 4.68
N ASP A 225 -17.49 -7.16 5.49
CA ASP A 225 -17.23 -8.59 5.73
C ASP A 225 -18.23 -9.21 6.72
N ASN A 226 -18.63 -8.45 7.74
CA ASN A 226 -19.37 -9.01 8.88
C ASN A 226 -20.87 -8.67 8.88
N GLN A 227 -21.33 -7.71 8.08
CA GLN A 227 -22.72 -7.23 8.09
C GLN A 227 -23.42 -7.50 6.77
N THR A 228 -24.64 -8.04 6.85
CA THR A 228 -25.53 -8.11 5.69
C THR A 228 -26.05 -6.72 5.33
N PHE A 229 -25.91 -6.32 4.07
CA PHE A 229 -26.38 -5.03 3.60
C PHE A 229 -27.79 -5.11 3.00
N SER A 230 -28.73 -4.33 3.53
CA SER A 230 -30.08 -4.19 2.98
C SER A 230 -30.42 -2.73 2.71
N ASN A 231 -31.07 -2.46 1.58
CA ASN A 231 -31.50 -1.11 1.24
C ASN A 231 -32.70 -0.69 2.08
N ILE A 232 -32.66 0.53 2.59
CA ILE A 232 -33.77 1.18 3.27
C ILE A 232 -34.72 1.71 2.18
N SER A 233 -35.95 1.20 2.14
CA SER A 233 -36.98 1.70 1.23
C SER A 233 -37.43 3.10 1.65
N TYR A 234 -37.27 4.08 0.76
CA TYR A 234 -37.77 5.43 0.99
C TYR A 234 -39.29 5.48 0.84
N LEU A 235 -39.99 5.90 1.90
CA LEU A 235 -41.46 6.02 1.92
C LEU A 235 -41.89 7.49 1.92
N SER A 236 -41.33 8.29 2.82
CA SER A 236 -41.69 9.71 2.99
C SER A 236 -40.52 10.49 3.59
N VAL A 237 -40.63 11.82 3.61
CA VAL A 237 -39.74 12.65 4.44
C VAL A 237 -40.08 12.41 5.91
N VAL A 238 -39.08 12.39 6.79
CA VAL A 238 -39.26 12.35 8.25
C VAL A 238 -38.68 13.60 8.88
N LYS A 239 -39.49 14.29 9.69
CA LYS A 239 -39.13 15.50 10.45
C LYS A 239 -39.07 15.22 11.94
N THR A 240 -38.39 16.10 12.68
CA THR A 240 -38.17 15.97 14.12
C THR A 240 -39.48 15.67 14.87
N GLY A 241 -39.44 14.67 15.75
CA GLY A 241 -40.57 14.24 16.57
C GLY A 241 -41.55 13.30 15.87
N GLU A 242 -41.45 13.08 14.55
CA GLU A 242 -42.31 12.14 13.84
C GLU A 242 -41.88 10.68 14.08
N SER A 243 -42.86 9.78 14.09
CA SER A 243 -42.65 8.34 13.98
C SER A 243 -42.63 7.94 12.50
N SER A 244 -41.78 6.98 12.12
CA SER A 244 -41.80 6.41 10.78
C SER A 244 -41.33 4.95 10.81
N PRO A 245 -41.93 4.06 9.99
CA PRO A 245 -41.48 2.66 9.90
C PRO A 245 -40.06 2.52 9.35
N MET A 246 -39.47 3.59 8.78
CA MET A 246 -38.08 3.59 8.33
C MET A 246 -37.08 3.82 9.47
N LEU A 247 -37.51 4.40 10.61
CA LEU A 247 -36.59 4.81 11.69
C LEU A 247 -35.74 3.65 12.23
N PRO A 248 -36.27 2.42 12.46
CA PRO A 248 -35.44 1.32 12.94
C PRO A 248 -34.28 0.97 12.00
N SER A 249 -34.53 0.88 10.69
CA SER A 249 -33.48 0.57 9.71
C SER A 249 -32.46 1.70 9.56
N ILE A 250 -32.91 2.96 9.66
CA ILE A 250 -32.02 4.12 9.64
C ILE A 250 -31.15 4.16 10.89
N ALA A 251 -31.75 3.93 12.07
CA ALA A 251 -31.03 3.89 13.34
C ALA A 251 -29.97 2.79 13.34
N GLN A 252 -30.32 1.58 12.91
CA GLN A 252 -29.38 0.48 12.75
C GLN A 252 -28.20 0.89 11.85
N ARG A 253 -28.47 1.55 10.70
CA ARG A 253 -27.41 2.04 9.81
C ARG A 253 -26.52 3.06 10.51
N LEU A 254 -27.10 4.05 11.21
CA LEU A 254 -26.31 5.07 11.89
C LEU A 254 -25.51 4.52 13.07
N ILE A 255 -26.01 3.50 13.77
CA ILE A 255 -25.29 2.81 14.86
C ILE A 255 -24.07 2.10 14.28
N LEU A 256 -24.25 1.33 13.20
CA LEU A 256 -23.12 0.67 12.51
C LEU A 256 -22.09 1.69 12.01
N LEU A 257 -22.54 2.88 11.62
CA LEU A 257 -21.68 3.97 11.17
C LEU A 257 -21.18 4.88 12.31
N ASN A 258 -21.40 4.52 13.58
CA ASN A 258 -20.99 5.27 14.77
C ASN A 258 -21.55 6.70 14.89
N TYR A 259 -22.67 7.01 14.22
CA TYR A 259 -23.34 8.30 14.32
C TYR A 259 -24.42 8.34 15.41
N LEU A 260 -24.97 7.20 15.81
CA LEU A 260 -26.05 7.08 16.79
C LEU A 260 -25.70 6.04 17.86
N SER A 261 -26.04 6.31 19.13
CA SER A 261 -25.84 5.35 20.22
C SER A 261 -26.80 4.16 20.07
N PRO A 262 -26.38 2.92 20.41
CA PRO A 262 -27.28 1.76 20.47
C PRO A 262 -28.44 1.92 21.45
N GLU A 263 -28.31 2.80 22.44
CA GLU A 263 -29.31 3.07 23.48
C GLU A 263 -30.28 4.20 23.12
N ALA A 264 -30.11 4.85 21.96
CA ALA A 264 -30.93 5.97 21.54
C ALA A 264 -32.41 5.58 21.38
N ASP A 265 -33.31 6.52 21.69
CA ASP A 265 -34.74 6.34 21.42
C ASP A 265 -35.02 6.41 19.91
N ILE A 266 -35.41 5.26 19.35
CA ILE A 266 -35.75 5.07 17.92
C ILE A 266 -37.26 5.07 17.66
N SER A 267 -38.10 5.20 18.69
CA SER A 267 -39.57 5.21 18.55
C SER A 267 -40.05 6.44 17.79
N HIS A 268 -39.33 7.54 17.93
CA HIS A 268 -39.57 8.82 17.26
C HIS A 268 -38.25 9.39 16.77
N PHE A 269 -38.32 10.33 15.82
CA PHE A 269 -37.15 11.05 15.37
C PHE A 269 -36.71 12.09 16.42
N SER A 270 -36.10 11.59 17.49
CA SER A 270 -35.71 12.32 18.70
C SER A 270 -34.63 13.37 18.42
N PRO A 271 -34.42 14.36 19.31
CA PRO A 271 -33.37 15.35 19.16
C PRO A 271 -31.96 14.75 19.00
N GLU A 272 -31.68 13.65 19.70
CA GLU A 272 -30.42 12.90 19.56
C GLU A 272 -30.27 12.32 18.14
N PHE A 273 -31.32 11.68 17.63
CA PHE A 273 -31.34 11.12 16.27
C PHE A 273 -31.19 12.23 15.21
N VAL A 274 -31.85 13.38 15.39
CA VAL A 274 -31.67 14.55 14.51
C VAL A 274 -30.21 15.02 14.52
N ALA A 275 -29.56 15.08 15.69
CA ALA A 275 -28.15 15.44 15.79
C ALA A 275 -27.25 14.42 15.08
N ALA A 276 -27.54 13.13 15.20
CA ALA A 276 -26.84 12.07 14.48
C ALA A 276 -26.97 12.23 12.95
N ILE A 277 -28.18 12.51 12.45
CA ILE A 277 -28.42 12.75 11.02
C ILE A 277 -27.66 13.99 10.54
N LYS A 278 -27.62 15.09 11.33
CA LYS A 278 -26.84 16.28 10.96
C LYS A 278 -25.35 15.97 10.84
N ARG A 279 -24.78 15.26 11.83
CA ARG A 279 -23.37 14.83 11.78
C ARG A 279 -23.10 13.98 10.53
N TYR A 280 -23.97 13.00 10.26
CA TYR A 280 -23.88 12.15 9.07
C TYR A 280 -23.95 12.97 7.78
N GLN A 281 -24.91 13.90 7.67
CA GLN A 281 -25.07 14.75 6.51
C GLN A 281 -23.83 15.61 6.27
N THR A 282 -23.28 16.24 7.32
CA THR A 282 -22.03 17.03 7.22
C THR A 282 -20.87 16.17 6.73
N ALA A 283 -20.64 15.01 7.35
CA ALA A 283 -19.53 14.12 7.00
C ALA A 283 -19.63 13.57 5.57
N HIS A 284 -20.84 13.43 5.03
CA HIS A 284 -21.08 12.94 3.67
C HIS A 284 -21.39 14.06 2.67
N SER A 285 -21.02 15.30 2.96
CA SER A 285 -21.20 16.47 2.07
C SER A 285 -22.65 16.66 1.60
N LEU A 286 -23.63 16.35 2.45
CA LEU A 286 -25.05 16.61 2.25
C LEU A 286 -25.46 17.93 2.93
N ASN A 287 -26.64 18.45 2.60
CA ASN A 287 -27.22 19.55 3.35
C ASN A 287 -27.56 19.10 4.79
N ALA A 288 -26.90 19.69 5.80
CA ALA A 288 -27.00 19.28 7.20
C ALA A 288 -28.24 19.87 7.92
N ASP A 289 -29.41 19.72 7.29
CA ASP A 289 -30.69 20.23 7.80
C ASP A 289 -31.30 19.35 8.92
N GLY A 290 -30.80 18.13 9.11
CA GLY A 290 -31.34 17.17 10.07
C GLY A 290 -32.63 16.51 9.59
N ILE A 291 -32.97 16.62 8.30
CA ILE A 291 -34.16 16.04 7.70
C ILE A 291 -33.80 14.75 6.98
N ILE A 292 -34.58 13.69 7.22
CA ILE A 292 -34.43 12.43 6.49
C ILE A 292 -35.25 12.53 5.20
N GLY A 293 -34.63 13.08 4.16
CA GLY A 293 -35.17 13.09 2.81
C GLY A 293 -34.62 11.98 1.93
N LYS A 294 -35.05 11.93 0.66
CA LYS A 294 -34.59 10.95 -0.33
C LYS A 294 -33.06 10.97 -0.50
N GLY A 295 -32.42 12.14 -0.45
CA GLY A 295 -30.95 12.28 -0.54
C GLY A 295 -30.23 11.58 0.61
N THR A 296 -30.71 11.78 1.85
CA THR A 296 -30.17 11.11 3.06
C THR A 296 -30.30 9.60 2.95
N ILE A 297 -31.47 9.08 2.52
CA ILE A 297 -31.67 7.63 2.33
C ILE A 297 -30.79 7.06 1.22
N ASN A 298 -30.67 7.76 0.09
CA ASN A 298 -29.78 7.32 -1.00
C ASN A 298 -28.33 7.21 -0.53
N SER A 299 -27.86 8.20 0.24
CA SER A 299 -26.52 8.15 0.84
C SER A 299 -26.39 6.99 1.82
N LEU A 300 -27.36 6.81 2.73
CA LEU A 300 -27.35 5.69 3.67
C LEU A 300 -27.33 4.34 2.95
N ASN A 301 -27.96 4.23 1.78
CA ASN A 301 -28.00 3.04 0.92
C ASN A 301 -26.75 2.81 0.04
N VAL A 302 -25.66 3.54 0.25
CA VAL A 302 -24.37 3.19 -0.36
C VAL A 302 -23.76 1.98 0.38
N PRO A 303 -23.44 0.86 -0.31
CA PRO A 303 -22.80 -0.32 0.28
C PRO A 303 -21.52 -0.01 1.06
N PHE A 304 -21.24 -0.76 2.13
CA PHE A 304 -20.02 -0.57 2.93
C PHE A 304 -18.74 -0.78 2.10
N SER A 305 -18.71 -1.79 1.22
CA SER A 305 -17.60 -2.02 0.30
C SER A 305 -17.33 -0.81 -0.60
N ARG A 306 -18.40 -0.20 -1.14
CA ARG A 306 -18.28 1.01 -1.97
C ARG A 306 -17.76 2.22 -1.20
N ARG A 307 -17.96 2.28 0.12
CA ARG A 307 -17.39 3.34 0.98
C ARG A 307 -15.93 3.05 1.30
N ALA A 308 -15.58 1.78 1.56
CA ALA A 308 -14.19 1.36 1.66
C ALA A 308 -13.41 1.74 0.38
N ASP A 309 -13.94 1.44 -0.81
CA ASP A 309 -13.28 1.81 -2.08
C ASP A 309 -13.05 3.33 -2.20
N GLN A 310 -14.02 4.15 -1.75
CA GLN A 310 -13.93 5.61 -1.78
C GLN A 310 -12.87 6.14 -0.82
N ASP A 311 -12.82 5.62 0.40
CA ASP A 311 -11.86 6.03 1.42
C ASP A 311 -10.44 5.56 1.05
N GLN A 312 -10.31 4.35 0.51
CA GLN A 312 -9.06 3.82 -0.04
C GLN A 312 -8.54 4.73 -1.18
N TYR A 313 -9.40 5.09 -2.13
CA TYR A 313 -9.04 6.03 -3.19
C TYR A 313 -8.65 7.41 -2.62
N GLY A 314 -9.41 7.94 -1.66
CA GLY A 314 -9.12 9.22 -1.00
C GLY A 314 -7.76 9.23 -0.29
N ALA A 315 -7.44 8.16 0.44
CA ALA A 315 -6.15 7.98 1.10
C ALA A 315 -5.00 7.91 0.08
N SER A 316 -5.19 7.18 -1.02
CA SER A 316 -4.26 7.12 -2.16
C SER A 316 -3.96 8.51 -2.74
N GLN A 317 -5.01 9.32 -2.98
CA GLN A 317 -4.85 10.67 -3.53
C GLN A 317 -4.20 11.64 -2.53
N MET A 318 -4.41 11.45 -1.23
CA MET A 318 -3.77 12.29 -0.22
C MET A 318 -2.26 12.04 -0.16
N ALA A 319 -1.83 10.78 -0.27
CA ALA A 319 -0.42 10.43 -0.41
C ALA A 319 0.22 11.11 -1.65
N LEU A 320 -0.50 11.16 -2.78
CA LEU A 320 -0.06 11.84 -4.02
C LEU A 320 0.15 13.34 -3.88
N SER A 321 -0.70 14.04 -3.13
CA SER A 321 -0.63 15.49 -3.03
C SER A 321 0.67 16.02 -2.40
N ARG A 322 1.44 15.16 -1.72
CA ARG A 322 2.76 15.49 -1.15
C ARG A 322 3.87 15.56 -2.20
N SER A 323 3.85 14.72 -3.23
CA SER A 323 4.95 14.69 -4.23
C SER A 323 5.03 15.96 -5.07
N HIS A 324 3.96 16.75 -5.10
CA HIS A 324 3.85 17.99 -5.87
C HIS A 324 4.14 19.27 -5.05
N ARG A 325 4.38 19.17 -3.74
CA ARG A 325 4.72 20.32 -2.87
C ARG A 325 6.22 20.41 -2.61
#